data_AF-A0A1S3ZKI3-F1
#
_entry.id   AF-A0A1S3ZKI3-F1
#
_cell.length_a   1.000
_cell.length_b   1.000
_cell.length_c   1.000
_cell.angle_alpha   90.00
_cell.angle_beta   90.00
_cell.angle_gamma   90.00
#
_symmetry.space_group_name_H-M   'P 1'
#
loop_
_entity.id
_entity.type
_entity.pdbx_description
1 polymer ?
#
loop_
_entity_poly.entity_id
_entity_poly.type
_entity_poly.pdbx_seq_one_letter_code
_entity_poly.pdbx_strand_id
1 'polypeptide(L)'
;MKKDLEAAQRAIDFSIGWFMHPLTYGDYPERMCKIVGNRLPKFTTEQAEIVKGSCDFMGLNYYTSFYVADNIFTPSKENISYSTDYQVNQTVERNGELIGEPARLHSFS
;
A
#
# COMPACT_ATOMS: atom_id res chain seq x y z
N MET A 1 -13.54 9.70 9.52
CA MET A 1 -14.25 8.96 8.44
C MET A 1 -13.72 9.28 7.05
N LYS A 2 -13.93 10.47 6.46
CA LYS A 2 -13.41 10.75 5.09
C LYS A 2 -11.88 10.66 5.00
N LYS A 3 -11.17 11.21 5.98
CA LYS A 3 -9.70 11.13 6.06
C LYS A 3 -9.20 9.69 6.19
N ASP A 4 -9.84 8.88 7.01
CA ASP A 4 -9.47 7.47 7.20
C ASP A 4 -9.77 6.64 5.95
N LEU A 5 -10.82 6.97 5.19
CA LEU A 5 -11.09 6.35 3.89
C LEU A 5 -10.00 6.70 2.87
N GLU A 6 -9.61 7.97 2.81
CA GLU A 6 -8.49 8.39 1.96
C GLU A 6 -7.18 7.72 2.39
N ALA A 7 -6.93 7.60 3.70
CA ALA A 7 -5.80 6.88 4.27
C ALA A 7 -5.81 5.40 3.88
N ALA A 8 -6.96 4.73 3.97
CA ALA A 8 -7.12 3.34 3.51
C ALA A 8 -6.78 3.21 2.02
N GLN A 9 -7.23 4.15 1.18
CA GLN A 9 -6.85 4.15 -0.24
C GLN A 9 -5.34 4.34 -0.42
N ARG A 10 -4.67 5.22 0.35
CA ARG A 10 -3.20 5.35 0.30
C ARG A 10 -2.51 4.05 0.68
N ALA A 11 -2.98 3.38 1.73
CA ALA A 11 -2.43 2.11 2.15
C ALA A 11 -2.53 1.05 1.04
N ILE A 12 -3.65 1.01 0.31
CA ILE A 12 -3.82 0.14 -0.86
C ILE A 12 -2.90 0.54 -2.01
N ASP A 13 -2.86 1.83 -2.36
CA ASP A 13 -2.02 2.35 -3.44
C ASP A 13 -0.54 2.02 -3.23
N PHE A 14 -0.06 2.13 -1.99
CA PHE A 14 1.35 1.84 -1.64
C PHE A 14 1.65 0.37 -1.37
N SER A 15 0.65 -0.50 -1.19
CA SER A 15 0.86 -1.94 -1.01
C SER A 15 0.67 -2.70 -2.31
N ILE A 16 -0.59 -2.87 -2.71
CA ILE A 16 -0.98 -3.64 -3.89
C ILE A 16 -0.86 -2.75 -5.14
N GLY A 17 -1.32 -1.50 -5.05
CA GLY A 17 -1.37 -0.57 -6.18
C GLY A 17 -0.01 -0.29 -6.81
N TRP A 18 1.07 -0.27 -6.02
CA TRP A 18 2.42 -0.02 -6.50
C TRP A 18 2.79 -1.00 -7.63
N PHE A 19 2.44 -2.27 -7.49
CA PHE A 19 2.72 -3.27 -8.52
C PHE A 19 1.57 -3.44 -9.51
N MET A 20 0.34 -3.36 -9.03
CA MET A 20 -0.85 -3.63 -9.83
C MET A 20 -1.17 -2.56 -10.86
N HIS A 21 -0.94 -1.31 -10.51
CA HIS A 21 -1.26 -0.20 -11.38
C HIS A 21 -0.34 -0.18 -12.61
N PRO A 22 0.99 -0.40 -12.52
CA PRO A 22 1.84 -0.57 -13.69
C PRO A 22 1.44 -1.76 -14.57
N LEU A 23 1.14 -2.91 -13.95
CA LEU A 23 0.71 -4.10 -14.71
C LEU A 23 -0.60 -3.87 -15.47
N THR A 24 -1.51 -3.06 -14.94
CA THR A 24 -2.83 -2.83 -15.56
C THR A 24 -2.81 -1.63 -16.53
N TYR A 25 -2.10 -0.56 -16.16
CA TYR A 25 -2.20 0.76 -16.81
C TYR A 25 -0.87 1.26 -17.39
N GLY A 26 0.26 0.65 -17.06
CA GLY A 26 1.59 1.07 -17.51
C GLY A 26 2.22 2.21 -16.72
N ASP A 27 1.62 2.61 -15.59
CA ASP A 27 2.16 3.67 -14.73
C ASP A 27 1.83 3.40 -13.25
N TYR A 28 2.47 4.11 -12.32
CA TYR A 28 2.19 4.03 -10.90
C TYR A 28 0.84 4.70 -10.53
N PRO A 29 0.26 4.39 -9.34
CA PRO A 29 -0.92 5.10 -8.87
C PRO A 29 -0.65 6.60 -8.76
N GLU A 30 -1.58 7.44 -9.24
CA GLU A 30 -1.44 8.91 -9.25
C GLU A 30 -1.07 9.47 -7.86
N ARG A 31 -1.67 8.89 -6.81
CA ARG A 31 -1.42 9.30 -5.43
C ARG A 31 0.01 9.03 -5.00
N MET A 32 0.57 7.90 -5.39
CA MET A 32 1.95 7.54 -5.11
C MET A 32 2.90 8.52 -5.81
N CYS A 33 2.63 8.85 -7.08
CA CYS A 33 3.38 9.86 -7.83
C CYS A 33 3.38 11.23 -7.12
N LYS A 34 2.22 11.67 -6.62
CA LYS A 34 2.09 12.95 -5.89
C LYS A 34 2.86 12.98 -4.57
N ILE A 35 2.84 11.88 -3.81
CA ILE A 35 3.45 11.80 -2.49
C ILE A 35 4.96 11.57 -2.56
N VAL A 36 5.39 10.63 -3.39
CA VAL A 36 6.81 10.24 -3.50
C VAL A 36 7.59 11.25 -4.34
N GLY A 37 6.94 11.83 -5.35
CA GLY A 37 7.52 12.84 -6.23
C GLY A 37 8.76 12.32 -6.96
N ASN A 38 9.82 13.12 -6.97
CA ASN A 38 11.02 12.85 -7.77
C ASN A 38 11.83 11.62 -7.32
N ARG A 39 11.53 11.04 -6.15
CA ARG A 39 12.14 9.77 -5.71
C ARG A 39 11.55 8.57 -6.44
N LEU A 40 10.35 8.70 -7.01
CA LEU A 40 9.73 7.66 -7.80
C LEU A 40 10.26 7.76 -9.23
N PRO A 41 10.95 6.72 -9.75
CA PRO A 41 11.32 6.70 -11.16
C PRO A 41 10.07 6.75 -12.03
N LYS A 42 10.20 7.33 -13.22
CA LYS A 42 9.11 7.36 -14.20
C LYS A 42 9.36 6.30 -15.24
N PHE A 43 8.32 5.59 -15.64
CA PHE A 43 8.41 4.71 -16.79
C PHE A 43 8.65 5.55 -18.05
N THR A 44 9.57 5.09 -18.92
CA THR A 44 9.57 5.54 -20.31
C THR A 44 8.39 4.91 -21.05
N THR A 45 8.05 5.43 -22.23
CA THR A 45 6.98 4.86 -23.06
C THR A 45 7.24 3.38 -23.35
N GLU A 46 8.48 3.02 -23.69
CA GLU A 46 8.86 1.64 -24.00
C GLU A 46 8.73 0.73 -22.78
N GLN A 47 9.10 1.21 -21.59
CA GLN A 47 8.96 0.43 -20.35
C GLN A 47 7.48 0.24 -19.97
N ALA A 48 6.67 1.29 -20.13
CA ALA A 48 5.23 1.24 -19.87
C ALA A 48 4.54 0.23 -20.79
N GLU A 49 4.92 0.17 -22.06
CA GLU A 49 4.42 -0.82 -23.03
C GLU A 49 4.82 -2.25 -22.67
N ILE A 50 6.03 -2.46 -22.17
CA ILE A 50 6.50 -3.79 -21.74
C ILE A 50 5.76 -4.28 -20.51
N VAL A 51 5.53 -3.42 -19.50
CA VAL A 51 4.92 -3.84 -18.24
C VAL A 51 3.40 -3.96 -18.32
N LYS A 52 2.74 -3.11 -19.11
CA LYS A 52 1.28 -3.09 -19.20
C LYS A 52 0.77 -4.37 -19.87
N GLY A 53 -0.10 -5.09 -19.18
CA GLY A 53 -0.65 -6.35 -19.65
C GLY A 53 0.33 -7.53 -19.62
N SER A 54 1.51 -7.37 -18.99
CA SER A 54 2.51 -8.46 -18.87
C SER A 54 2.14 -9.56 -17.86
N CYS A 55 0.90 -9.59 -17.39
CA CYS A 55 0.42 -10.50 -16.37
C CYS A 55 -0.91 -11.15 -16.81
N ASP A 56 -0.87 -12.45 -17.05
CA ASP A 56 -2.03 -13.24 -17.47
C ASP A 56 -2.94 -13.63 -16.29
N PHE A 57 -2.35 -13.81 -15.10
CA PHE A 57 -3.08 -14.21 -13.90
C PHE A 57 -2.44 -13.66 -12.62
N MET A 58 -3.27 -13.45 -11.61
CA MET A 58 -2.85 -12.94 -10.31
C MET A 58 -3.06 -13.97 -9.19
N GLY A 59 -1.98 -14.31 -8.49
CA GLY A 59 -2.05 -14.95 -7.18
C GLY A 59 -1.94 -13.92 -6.06
N LEU A 60 -2.91 -13.89 -5.14
CA LEU A 60 -2.85 -13.05 -3.95
C LEU A 60 -2.63 -13.89 -2.69
N ASN A 61 -1.50 -13.66 -2.02
CA ASN A 61 -1.26 -14.21 -0.70
C ASN A 61 -1.96 -13.35 0.34
N TYR A 62 -3.12 -13.80 0.81
CA TYR A 62 -3.92 -13.10 1.81
C TYR A 62 -3.76 -13.74 3.19
N TYR A 63 -3.25 -12.96 4.15
CA TYR A 63 -3.05 -13.41 5.53
C TYR A 63 -3.92 -12.62 6.52
N THR A 64 -4.10 -11.32 6.29
CA THR A 64 -4.80 -10.44 7.23
C THR A 64 -5.29 -9.17 6.54
N SER A 65 -5.98 -8.33 7.28
CA SER A 65 -6.34 -6.96 6.92
C SER A 65 -5.95 -6.02 8.05
N PHE A 66 -5.97 -4.72 7.79
CA PHE A 66 -5.62 -3.71 8.78
C PHE A 66 -6.73 -2.68 8.90
N TYR A 67 -7.02 -2.26 10.12
CA TYR A 67 -7.66 -0.97 10.34
C TYR A 67 -6.66 0.13 10.01
N VAL A 68 -7.12 1.13 9.27
CA VAL A 68 -6.29 2.25 8.82
C VAL A 68 -6.86 3.55 9.36
N ALA A 69 -5.99 4.37 9.92
CA ALA A 69 -6.29 5.74 10.31
C ALA A 69 -5.31 6.70 9.62
N ASP A 70 -5.79 7.90 9.34
CA ASP A 70 -4.96 8.99 8.82
C ASP A 70 -3.84 9.32 9.83
N ASN A 71 -2.58 9.37 9.39
CA ASN A 71 -1.49 9.78 10.27
C ASN A 71 -1.34 11.31 10.19
N ILE A 72 -1.60 11.98 11.32
CA ILE A 72 -1.55 13.44 11.44
C ILE A 72 -0.10 13.95 11.42
N PHE A 73 0.90 13.08 11.64
CA PHE A 73 2.31 13.45 11.56
C PHE A 73 2.87 13.27 10.14
N THR A 74 3.14 14.40 9.48
CA THR A 74 3.94 14.43 8.26
C THR A 74 5.38 14.00 8.60
N PRO A 75 5.96 13.01 7.90
CA PRO A 75 7.35 12.61 8.13
C PRO A 75 8.29 13.82 7.98
N SER A 76 9.22 14.00 8.91
CA SER A 76 10.31 14.96 8.71
C SER A 76 11.11 14.53 7.48
N LYS A 77 11.71 15.50 6.76
CA LYS A 77 12.53 15.21 5.56
C LYS A 77 13.72 14.27 5.84
N GLU A 78 14.04 14.04 7.10
CA GLU A 78 15.15 13.22 7.57
C GLU A 78 14.79 11.72 7.65
N ASN A 79 13.51 11.37 7.77
CA ASN A 79 13.05 9.98 7.93
C ASN A 79 12.23 9.52 6.72
N ILE A 80 12.57 9.98 5.51
CA ILE A 80 11.85 9.59 4.30
C ILE A 80 12.23 8.16 3.91
N SER A 81 11.24 7.27 3.96
CA SER A 81 11.31 5.92 3.43
C SER A 81 9.96 5.51 2.85
N TYR A 82 9.94 4.36 2.16
CA TYR A 82 8.71 3.68 1.77
C TYR A 82 7.72 3.61 2.95
N SER A 83 8.15 3.14 4.13
CA SER A 83 7.28 2.99 5.31
C SER A 83 6.67 4.27 5.83
N THR A 84 7.29 5.42 5.57
CA THR A 84 6.77 6.72 5.99
C THR A 84 5.91 7.40 4.92
N ASP A 85 6.04 7.00 3.65
CA ASP A 85 5.38 7.66 2.53
C ASP A 85 3.85 7.49 2.56
N TYR A 86 3.34 6.38 3.09
CA TYR A 86 1.89 6.12 3.13
C TYR A 86 1.15 7.15 3.99
N GLN A 87 1.82 7.67 5.02
CA GLN A 87 1.27 8.57 6.04
C GLN A 87 -0.01 8.00 6.66
N VAL A 88 0.05 6.75 7.11
CA VAL A 88 -1.07 6.07 7.77
C VAL A 88 -0.62 5.36 9.04
N ASN A 89 -1.54 5.18 9.97
CA ASN A 89 -1.40 4.25 11.09
C ASN A 89 -2.19 2.98 10.75
N GLN A 90 -1.55 1.82 10.91
CA GLN A 90 -2.16 0.51 10.69
C GLN A 90 -2.19 -0.27 11.99
N THR A 91 -3.31 -0.96 12.25
CA THR A 91 -3.45 -1.85 13.40
C THR A 91 -4.32 -3.05 13.02
N VAL A 92 -4.05 -4.19 13.66
CA VAL A 92 -4.90 -5.38 13.60
C VAL A 92 -5.97 -5.37 14.70
N GLU A 93 -5.92 -4.41 15.63
CA GLU A 93 -6.84 -4.32 16.76
C GLU A 93 -7.58 -2.98 16.76
N ARG A 94 -8.88 -3.00 17.03
CA ARG A 94 -9.69 -1.78 17.25
C ARG A 94 -10.57 -1.98 18.48
N ASN A 95 -10.43 -1.09 19.46
CA ASN A 95 -11.19 -1.12 20.72
C ASN A 95 -11.05 -2.45 21.51
N GLY A 96 -9.87 -3.07 21.49
CA GLY A 96 -9.66 -4.37 22.15
C GLY A 96 -10.04 -5.58 21.30
N GLU A 97 -10.62 -5.38 20.11
CA GLU A 97 -11.04 -6.46 19.23
C GLU A 97 -10.08 -6.61 18.04
N LEU A 98 -9.57 -7.82 17.83
CA LEU A 98 -8.73 -8.15 16.67
C LEU A 98 -9.56 -8.20 15.38
N ILE A 99 -8.88 -7.94 14.27
CA ILE A 99 -9.44 -8.09 12.93
C ILE A 99 -9.40 -9.57 12.53
N GLY A 100 -10.58 -10.19 12.62
CA GLY A 100 -10.74 -11.61 12.36
C GLY A 100 -10.16 -12.49 13.47
N GLU A 101 -10.36 -13.80 13.30
CA GLU A 101 -9.85 -14.80 14.24
C GLU A 101 -8.33 -15.00 14.07
N PRO A 102 -7.55 -15.09 15.16
CA PRO A 102 -6.13 -15.39 15.09
C PRO A 102 -5.86 -16.71 14.37
N ALA A 103 -4.87 -16.73 13.49
CA ALA A 103 -4.39 -17.98 12.92
C ALA A 103 -3.90 -18.90 14.05
N ARG A 104 -4.41 -20.14 14.11
CA ARG A 104 -3.94 -21.13 15.08
C ARG A 104 -2.47 -21.45 14.85
N LEU A 105 -1.59 -20.87 15.65
CA LEU A 105 -0.29 -21.47 15.94
C LEU A 105 -0.54 -22.53 17.01
N HIS A 106 -0.46 -23.81 16.62
CA HIS A 106 -0.28 -24.85 17.62
C HIS A 106 1.03 -24.52 18.34
N SER A 107 0.94 -24.11 19.61
CA SER A 107 2.09 -24.05 20.49
C SER A 107 2.67 -25.45 20.54
N PHE A 108 3.87 -25.64 19.99
CA PHE A 108 4.66 -26.82 20.29
C PHE A 108 5.02 -26.72 21.78
N SER A 109 4.26 -27.45 22.59
CA SER A 109 4.56 -27.76 23.98
C SER A 109 5.75 -28.70 24.09
#